data_AF-A0A6D1NYY8-F1
#
_entry.id   AF-A0A6D1NYY8-F1
#
_cell.length_a   1.000
_cell.length_b   1.000
_cell.length_c   1.000
_cell.angle_alpha   90.00
_cell.angle_beta   90.00
_cell.angle_gamma   90.00
#
_symmetry.space_group_name_H-M   'P 1'
#
loop_
_entity.id
_entity.type
_entity.pdbx_description
1 polymer ?
#
loop_
_entity_poly.entity_id
_entity_poly.type
_entity_poly.pdbx_seq_one_letter_code
_entity_poly.pdbx_strand_id
1 'polypeptide(L)'
;GSYFAVDIRGLDVYQARFDHLRLIIEQNNLYVAGFVNTATNTFYRFSDFTHISVPGVTTVSMTTDSSYTTLQRVAALERSGMQISRHSLVSSYLALMEFSGNTMTRDASRAVLRFVTVTAEALRFRQIQREFRQALSETAPVYTMTPGDVDLTLNWGRISNVLPEYRGEDGVRVGRISFNNISAILGTVAVILNCHHQGARSVRAVNEESQPECQITGDRPVIKINNTLWESNTAAAFLNRKSQFLYTTGK
;
A
#
# COMPACT_ATOMS: atom_id res chain seq x y z
N GLY A 1 16.23 0.35 10.15
CA GLY A 1 15.68 -0.54 9.10
C GLY A 1 16.22 -0.12 7.75
N SER A 2 16.21 -1.03 6.77
CA SER A 2 16.57 -0.71 5.38
C SER A 2 15.48 0.13 4.73
N TYR A 3 15.84 1.25 4.12
CA TYR A 3 14.91 2.15 3.45
C TYR A 3 15.53 2.68 2.17
N PHE A 4 14.70 3.22 1.29
CA PHE A 4 15.12 4.04 0.16
C PHE A 4 14.39 5.38 0.18
N ALA A 5 15.01 6.39 -0.41
CA ALA A 5 14.45 7.72 -0.55
C ALA A 5 13.85 7.89 -1.95
N VAL A 6 12.66 8.50 -2.02
CA VAL A 6 11.99 8.85 -3.27
C VAL A 6 11.85 10.36 -3.35
N ASP A 7 12.61 10.97 -4.26
CA ASP A 7 12.55 12.40 -4.55
C ASP A 7 11.36 12.72 -5.44
N ILE A 8 10.44 13.54 -4.95
CA ILE A 8 9.27 13.97 -5.71
C ILE A 8 9.67 15.06 -6.69
N ARG A 9 9.39 14.87 -7.97
CA ARG A 9 9.74 15.77 -9.07
C ARG A 9 8.60 15.83 -10.10
N GLY A 10 8.60 16.87 -10.93
CA GLY A 10 7.69 16.98 -12.09
C GLY A 10 6.22 17.24 -11.75
N LEU A 11 5.93 17.78 -10.55
CA LEU A 11 4.58 18.22 -10.19
C LEU A 11 4.16 19.42 -11.05
N ASP A 12 5.04 20.41 -11.16
CA ASP A 12 4.98 21.46 -12.17
C ASP A 12 5.81 21.04 -13.39
N VAL A 13 5.18 21.01 -14.56
CA VAL A 13 5.82 20.58 -15.82
C VAL A 13 6.56 21.75 -16.49
N TYR A 14 6.16 22.98 -16.20
CA TYR A 14 6.67 24.17 -16.88
C TYR A 14 7.86 24.80 -16.16
N GLN A 15 8.02 24.55 -14.86
CA GLN A 15 9.07 25.14 -14.05
C GLN A 15 9.71 24.12 -13.11
N ALA A 16 11.03 24.21 -12.93
CA ALA A 16 11.78 23.46 -11.93
C ALA A 16 11.49 24.02 -10.52
N ARG A 17 10.29 23.72 -10.01
CA ARG A 17 9.82 24.05 -8.66
C ARG A 17 9.05 22.87 -8.08
N PHE A 18 8.80 22.93 -6.78
CA PHE A 18 8.11 21.87 -6.02
C PHE A 18 8.88 20.53 -5.98
N ASP A 19 10.16 20.61 -5.68
CA ASP A 19 11.14 19.52 -5.70
C ASP A 19 11.87 19.29 -4.36
N HIS A 20 11.38 19.88 -3.27
CA HIS A 20 11.98 19.73 -1.93
C HIS A 20 11.29 18.68 -1.05
N LEU A 21 10.38 17.90 -1.63
CA LEU A 21 9.70 16.80 -0.96
C LEU A 21 10.39 15.48 -1.31
N ARG A 22 10.77 14.74 -0.27
CA ARG A 22 11.31 13.39 -0.36
C ARG A 22 10.53 12.46 0.56
N LEU A 23 10.11 11.31 0.06
CA LEU A 23 9.47 10.27 0.87
C LEU A 23 10.50 9.24 1.31
N ILE A 24 10.41 8.77 2.55
CA ILE A 24 11.25 7.69 3.08
C ILE A 24 10.40 6.43 3.13
N ILE A 25 10.81 5.41 2.36
CA ILE A 25 10.05 4.17 2.18
C ILE A 25 10.87 2.99 2.70
N GLU A 26 10.31 2.22 3.63
CA GLU A 26 10.93 0.98 4.10
C GLU A 26 10.89 -0.07 3.00
N GLN A 27 12.04 -0.69 2.73
CA GLN A 27 12.24 -1.45 1.50
C GLN A 27 11.45 -2.78 1.47
N ASN A 28 11.33 -3.46 2.61
CA ASN A 28 10.77 -4.81 2.65
C ASN A 28 9.24 -4.85 2.53
N ASN A 29 8.56 -3.76 2.92
CA ASN A 29 7.11 -3.68 2.95
C ASN A 29 6.55 -2.47 2.17
N LEU A 30 7.40 -1.63 1.59
CA LEU A 30 7.01 -0.40 0.88
C LEU A 30 6.19 0.58 1.75
N TYR A 31 6.28 0.50 3.08
CA TYR A 31 5.62 1.47 3.94
C TYR A 31 6.36 2.81 3.93
N VAL A 32 5.58 3.88 3.90
CA VAL A 32 6.10 5.24 3.96
C VAL A 32 6.32 5.60 5.42
N ALA A 33 7.59 5.58 5.85
CA ALA A 33 8.00 5.89 7.22
C ALA A 33 7.84 7.37 7.57
N GLY A 34 7.73 8.24 6.55
CA GLY A 34 7.51 9.67 6.70
C GLY A 34 8.02 10.45 5.48
N PHE A 35 8.21 11.75 5.66
CA PHE A 35 8.67 12.66 4.61
C PHE A 35 9.76 13.60 5.10
N VAL A 36 10.68 13.93 4.20
CA VAL A 36 11.76 14.90 4.39
C VAL A 36 11.41 16.16 3.62
N ASN A 37 11.46 17.28 4.33
CA ASN A 37 11.57 18.59 3.71
C ASN A 37 13.06 18.88 3.52
N THR A 38 13.54 18.84 2.28
CA THR A 38 14.97 19.02 1.98
C THR A 38 15.40 20.49 2.07
N ALA A 39 14.46 21.45 2.06
CA ALA A 39 14.78 22.87 2.26
C ALA A 39 15.12 23.17 3.73
N THR A 40 14.45 22.50 4.67
CA THR A 40 14.72 22.63 6.11
C THR A 40 15.57 21.48 6.67
N ASN A 41 15.94 20.53 5.81
CA ASN A 41 16.69 19.32 6.14
C ASN A 41 16.09 18.52 7.33
N THR A 42 14.76 18.47 7.40
CA THR A 42 14.00 17.87 8.50
C THR A 42 13.20 16.66 8.02
N PHE A 43 13.38 15.52 8.68
CA PHE A 43 12.61 14.29 8.49
C PHE A 43 11.49 14.21 9.53
N TYR A 44 10.25 14.30 9.07
CA TYR A 44 9.07 14.06 9.87
C TYR A 44 8.68 12.59 9.76
N ARG A 45 8.89 11.84 10.84
CA ARG A 45 8.76 10.38 10.89
C ARG A 45 7.53 9.97 11.68
N PHE A 46 6.73 9.05 11.17
CA PHE A 46 5.59 8.50 11.91
C PHE A 46 6.04 7.73 13.16
N SER A 47 5.15 7.64 14.15
CA SER A 47 5.45 7.09 15.48
C SER A 47 5.80 5.60 15.46
N ASP A 48 5.29 4.85 14.50
CA ASP A 48 5.48 3.41 14.28
C ASP A 48 6.81 3.05 13.59
N PHE A 49 7.59 4.04 13.15
CA PHE A 49 8.87 3.82 12.45
C PHE A 49 10.10 4.24 13.28
N THR A 50 10.08 4.02 14.59
CA THR A 50 11.20 4.41 15.48
C THR A 50 12.55 3.82 15.08
N HIS A 51 12.56 2.68 14.38
CA HIS A 51 13.72 1.97 13.85
C HIS A 51 14.30 2.54 12.54
N ILE A 52 13.60 3.47 11.88
CA ILE A 52 14.09 4.12 10.65
C ILE A 52 14.87 5.38 11.02
N SER A 53 16.17 5.38 10.73
CA SER A 53 17.06 6.52 10.95
C SER A 53 17.67 6.94 9.62
N VAL A 54 17.56 8.23 9.28
CA VAL A 54 18.10 8.81 8.05
C VAL A 54 19.30 9.67 8.44
N PRO A 55 20.51 9.39 7.93
CA PRO A 55 21.69 10.16 8.29
C PRO A 55 21.66 11.55 7.64
N GLY A 56 22.23 12.54 8.33
CA GLY A 56 22.39 13.89 7.80
C GLY A 56 21.13 14.75 7.81
N VAL A 57 20.03 14.31 8.43
CA VAL A 57 18.78 15.08 8.57
C VAL A 57 18.35 15.17 10.03
N THR A 58 17.71 16.26 10.42
CA THR A 58 17.10 16.40 11.76
C THR A 58 15.81 15.58 11.79
N THR A 59 15.67 14.64 12.71
CA THR A 59 14.46 13.79 12.79
C THR A 59 13.49 14.30 13.84
N VAL A 60 12.26 14.58 13.42
CA VAL A 60 11.12 14.85 14.30
C VAL A 60 10.26 13.59 14.35
N SER A 61 10.23 12.93 15.51
CA SER A 61 9.33 11.80 15.74
C SER A 61 7.94 12.34 16.01
N MET A 62 7.00 12.06 15.10
CA MET A 62 5.63 12.50 15.21
C MET A 62 4.84 11.64 16.19
N THR A 63 3.73 12.18 16.70
CA THR A 63 2.79 11.49 17.59
C THR A 63 1.85 10.55 16.83
N THR A 64 1.66 10.80 15.54
CA THR A 64 0.73 10.10 14.65
C THR A 64 1.41 8.88 14.02
N ASP A 65 0.74 7.73 14.00
CA ASP A 65 1.18 6.53 13.28
C ASP A 65 0.84 6.61 11.78
N SER A 66 1.44 5.74 10.97
CA SER A 66 1.28 5.73 9.51
C SER A 66 -0.01 5.06 9.01
N SER A 67 -0.82 4.47 9.89
CA SER A 67 -1.94 3.63 9.48
C SER A 67 -3.00 4.44 8.71
N TYR A 68 -3.60 3.81 7.71
CA TYR A 68 -4.68 4.44 6.95
C TYR A 68 -5.88 4.81 7.83
N THR A 69 -6.15 4.08 8.90
CA THR A 69 -7.23 4.39 9.85
C THR A 69 -6.95 5.70 10.58
N THR A 70 -5.73 5.87 11.11
CA THR A 70 -5.32 7.12 11.78
C THR A 70 -5.29 8.28 10.80
N LEU A 71 -4.69 8.12 9.62
CA LEU A 71 -4.58 9.17 8.63
C LEU A 71 -5.95 9.62 8.09
N GLN A 72 -6.86 8.70 7.78
CA GLN A 72 -8.22 9.06 7.33
C GLN A 72 -9.00 9.80 8.41
N ARG A 73 -8.86 9.38 9.68
CA ARG A 73 -9.49 10.05 10.83
C ARG A 73 -9.00 11.49 10.98
N VAL A 74 -7.69 11.72 10.98
CA VAL A 74 -7.12 13.08 11.12
C VAL A 74 -7.41 13.94 9.88
N ALA A 75 -7.35 13.34 8.69
CA ALA A 75 -7.64 14.02 7.43
C ALA A 75 -9.13 14.39 7.27
N ALA A 76 -10.04 13.72 7.98
CA ALA A 76 -11.46 13.70 7.70
C ALA A 76 -11.70 13.48 6.20
N LEU A 77 -11.11 12.39 5.68
CA LEU A 77 -11.10 12.01 4.27
C LEU A 77 -11.02 10.49 4.16
N GLU A 78 -12.05 9.88 3.58
CA GLU A 78 -12.04 8.47 3.21
C GLU A 78 -11.19 8.24 1.95
N ARG A 79 -10.51 7.08 1.87
CA ARG A 79 -9.75 6.69 0.67
C ARG A 79 -10.66 6.33 -0.50
N SER A 80 -11.77 5.65 -0.22
CA SER A 80 -12.77 5.37 -1.25
C SER A 80 -13.45 6.67 -1.67
N GLY A 81 -13.36 7.01 -2.94
CA GLY A 81 -13.82 8.31 -3.46
C GLY A 81 -12.80 9.44 -3.31
N MET A 82 -11.61 9.18 -2.76
CA MET A 82 -10.55 10.17 -2.70
C MET A 82 -10.11 10.57 -4.11
N GLN A 83 -10.15 11.87 -4.38
CA GLN A 83 -9.75 12.44 -5.65
C GLN A 83 -8.30 12.92 -5.63
N ILE A 84 -7.57 12.57 -6.70
CA ILE A 84 -6.19 12.97 -6.94
C ILE A 84 -6.06 13.49 -8.37
N SER A 85 -5.66 14.75 -8.48
CA SER A 85 -5.26 15.43 -9.71
C SER A 85 -3.87 16.04 -9.56
N ARG A 86 -3.26 16.46 -10.67
CA ARG A 86 -2.01 17.25 -10.65
C ARG A 86 -2.12 18.45 -9.71
N HIS A 87 -3.23 19.18 -9.76
CA HIS A 87 -3.50 20.31 -8.86
C HIS A 87 -3.49 19.88 -7.38
N SER A 88 -4.20 18.80 -7.05
CA SER A 88 -4.25 18.31 -5.66
C SER A 88 -2.88 17.86 -5.13
N LEU A 89 -1.99 17.36 -6.00
CA LEU A 89 -0.62 16.97 -5.60
C LEU A 89 0.26 18.19 -5.36
N VAL A 90 0.11 19.27 -6.15
CA VAL A 90 0.79 20.54 -5.87
C VAL A 90 0.35 21.12 -4.53
N SER A 91 -0.97 21.16 -4.25
CA SER A 91 -1.47 21.61 -2.95
C SER A 91 -1.01 20.71 -1.80
N SER A 92 -0.93 19.39 -2.03
CA SER A 92 -0.41 18.44 -1.05
C SER A 92 1.08 18.62 -0.79
N TYR A 93 1.87 18.94 -1.82
CA TYR A 93 3.28 19.28 -1.68
C TYR A 93 3.44 20.49 -0.76
N LEU A 94 2.71 21.57 -1.02
CA LEU A 94 2.77 22.80 -0.22
C LEU A 94 2.41 22.52 1.24
N ALA A 95 1.33 21.77 1.49
CA ALA A 95 0.91 21.39 2.83
C ALA A 95 1.99 20.62 3.62
N LEU A 96 2.79 19.78 2.96
CA LEU A 96 3.90 19.06 3.61
C LEU A 96 5.14 19.94 3.79
N MET A 97 5.39 20.89 2.89
CA MET A 97 6.52 21.82 3.03
C MET A 97 6.28 22.87 4.12
N GLU A 98 5.03 23.28 4.32
CA GLU A 98 4.61 24.20 5.38
C GLU A 98 4.43 23.52 6.74
N PHE A 99 4.38 22.19 6.77
CA PHE A 99 4.24 21.43 8.00
C PHE A 99 5.44 21.62 8.94
N SER A 100 5.13 21.80 10.22
CA SER A 100 6.11 21.84 11.31
C SER A 100 5.52 21.30 12.60
N GLY A 101 6.38 21.00 13.58
CA GLY A 101 6.00 20.37 14.83
C GLY A 101 5.94 18.84 14.71
N ASN A 102 5.34 18.19 15.72
CA ASN A 102 5.35 16.73 15.86
C ASN A 102 3.96 16.08 15.78
N THR A 103 2.89 16.83 15.51
CA THR A 103 1.53 16.29 15.45
C THR A 103 0.94 16.60 14.08
N MET A 104 0.54 15.56 13.35
CA MET A 104 0.03 15.70 11.99
C MET A 104 -1.20 16.60 11.95
N THR A 105 -1.22 17.54 11.02
CA THR A 105 -2.41 18.36 10.74
C THR A 105 -3.35 17.63 9.79
N ARG A 106 -4.58 18.15 9.67
CA ARG A 106 -5.56 17.66 8.69
C ARG A 106 -5.00 17.69 7.27
N ASP A 107 -4.39 18.80 6.86
CA ASP A 107 -3.91 19.00 5.49
C ASP A 107 -2.65 18.18 5.20
N ALA A 108 -1.73 18.06 6.16
CA ALA A 108 -0.59 17.15 6.04
C ALA A 108 -1.06 15.68 5.93
N SER A 109 -2.08 15.27 6.69
CA SER A 109 -2.63 13.91 6.62
C SER A 109 -3.28 13.63 5.26
N ARG A 110 -4.04 14.60 4.72
CA ARG A 110 -4.59 14.53 3.36
C ARG A 110 -3.50 14.43 2.29
N ALA A 111 -2.43 15.20 2.46
CA ALA A 111 -1.30 15.18 1.55
C ALA A 111 -0.59 13.83 1.54
N VAL A 112 -0.33 13.26 2.72
CA VAL A 112 0.24 11.91 2.85
C VAL A 112 -0.66 10.89 2.17
N LEU A 113 -1.97 10.89 2.44
CA LEU A 113 -2.90 9.94 1.80
C LEU A 113 -2.79 9.97 0.27
N ARG A 114 -2.72 11.15 -0.34
CA ARG A 114 -2.57 11.28 -1.80
C ARG A 114 -1.21 10.78 -2.28
N PHE A 115 -0.12 11.19 -1.63
CA PHE A 115 1.23 10.79 -2.05
C PHE A 115 1.48 9.30 -1.88
N VAL A 116 1.01 8.69 -0.78
CA VAL A 116 1.13 7.24 -0.56
C VAL A 116 0.39 6.47 -1.66
N THR A 117 -0.82 6.90 -2.05
CA THR A 117 -1.58 6.26 -3.14
C THR A 117 -0.81 6.29 -4.48
N VAL A 118 -0.23 7.43 -4.85
CA VAL A 118 0.45 7.57 -6.16
C VAL A 118 1.91 7.13 -6.16
N THR A 119 2.45 6.72 -5.02
CA THR A 119 3.82 6.19 -4.88
C THR A 119 3.79 4.74 -4.43
N ALA A 120 3.66 4.47 -3.13
CA ALA A 120 3.70 3.12 -2.56
C ALA A 120 2.60 2.21 -3.14
N GLU A 121 1.35 2.66 -3.21
CA GLU A 121 0.28 1.81 -3.74
C GLU A 121 0.36 1.63 -5.25
N ALA A 122 0.80 2.65 -5.99
CA ALA A 122 1.07 2.52 -7.42
C ALA A 122 2.27 1.60 -7.73
N LEU A 123 3.26 1.51 -6.84
CA LEU A 123 4.37 0.54 -6.96
C LEU A 123 3.88 -0.90 -6.74
N ARG A 124 2.98 -1.11 -5.77
CA ARG A 124 2.38 -2.42 -5.49
C ARG A 124 1.41 -2.86 -6.59
N PHE A 125 0.56 -1.94 -7.05
CA PHE A 125 -0.56 -2.24 -7.93
C PHE A 125 -0.48 -1.48 -9.27
N ARG A 126 -0.21 -2.23 -10.34
CA ARG A 126 -0.24 -1.73 -11.72
C ARG A 126 -1.60 -1.12 -12.10
N GLN A 127 -2.68 -1.58 -11.46
CA GLN A 127 -4.02 -0.99 -11.64
C GLN A 127 -4.05 0.48 -11.24
N ILE A 128 -3.64 0.79 -10.01
CA ILE A 128 -3.60 2.17 -9.49
C ILE A 128 -2.66 3.02 -10.35
N GLN A 129 -1.49 2.48 -10.73
CA GLN A 129 -0.58 3.16 -11.65
C GLN A 129 -1.26 3.52 -13.00
N ARG A 130 -1.92 2.55 -13.63
CA ARG A 130 -2.56 2.72 -14.95
C ARG A 130 -3.69 3.73 -14.92
N GLU A 131 -4.44 3.78 -13.83
CA GLU A 131 -5.60 4.65 -13.66
C GLU A 131 -5.18 6.05 -13.27
N PHE A 132 -4.27 6.19 -12.29
CA PHE A 132 -3.78 7.49 -11.86
C PHE A 132 -2.98 8.22 -12.94
N ARG A 133 -2.17 7.51 -13.76
CA ARG A 133 -1.31 8.18 -14.77
C ARG A 133 -2.09 9.07 -15.74
N GLN A 134 -3.39 8.83 -15.93
CA GLN A 134 -4.24 9.68 -16.76
C GLN A 134 -4.31 11.10 -16.19
N ALA A 135 -4.31 11.28 -14.87
CA ALA A 135 -4.33 12.60 -14.22
C ALA A 135 -3.07 13.45 -14.50
N LEU A 136 -2.05 12.85 -15.13
CA LEU A 136 -0.80 13.51 -15.48
C LEU A 136 -0.75 13.94 -16.97
N SER A 137 -1.70 13.55 -17.81
CA SER A 137 -1.78 14.01 -19.21
C SER A 137 -2.10 15.49 -19.31
N GLU A 138 -2.03 16.03 -20.53
CA GLU A 138 -2.35 17.43 -20.85
C GLU A 138 -3.80 17.79 -20.47
N THR A 139 -4.71 16.83 -20.59
CA THR A 139 -6.12 16.98 -20.19
C THR A 139 -6.31 17.08 -18.68
N ALA A 140 -5.30 16.71 -17.88
CA ALA A 140 -5.28 16.76 -16.42
C ALA A 140 -6.59 16.30 -15.72
N PRO A 141 -7.14 15.13 -16.07
CA PRO A 141 -8.35 14.61 -15.44
C PRO A 141 -8.11 14.28 -13.95
N VAL A 142 -9.19 13.97 -13.25
CA VAL A 142 -9.15 13.58 -11.84
C VAL A 142 -9.18 12.05 -11.73
N TYR A 143 -8.18 11.46 -11.09
CA TYR A 143 -8.25 10.08 -10.62
C TYR A 143 -9.10 10.02 -9.36
N THR A 144 -10.04 9.08 -9.30
CA THR A 144 -10.84 8.81 -8.10
C THR A 144 -10.57 7.39 -7.66
N MET A 145 -10.01 7.22 -6.45
CA MET A 145 -9.69 5.90 -5.92
C MET A 145 -10.99 5.12 -5.66
N THR A 146 -11.14 4.00 -6.33
CA THR A 146 -12.37 3.20 -6.29
C THR A 146 -12.42 2.30 -5.05
N PRO A 147 -13.59 1.79 -4.66
CA PRO A 147 -13.67 0.76 -3.63
C PRO A 147 -12.84 -0.49 -3.98
N GLY A 148 -12.74 -0.82 -5.27
CA GLY A 148 -11.90 -1.92 -5.76
C GLY A 148 -10.41 -1.68 -5.50
N ASP A 149 -9.93 -0.45 -5.71
CA ASP A 149 -8.54 -0.09 -5.40
C ASP A 149 -8.27 -0.18 -3.90
N VAL A 150 -9.21 0.26 -3.07
CA VAL A 150 -9.11 0.13 -1.61
C VAL A 150 -9.05 -1.34 -1.22
N ASP A 151 -9.94 -2.19 -1.75
CA ASP A 151 -9.94 -3.63 -1.53
C ASP A 151 -8.59 -4.26 -1.93
N LEU A 152 -7.96 -3.83 -3.04
CA LEU A 152 -6.62 -4.31 -3.41
C LEU A 152 -5.58 -4.00 -2.33
N THR A 153 -5.52 -2.74 -1.87
CA THR A 153 -4.54 -2.34 -0.84
C THR A 153 -4.72 -3.09 0.47
N LEU A 154 -5.97 -3.36 0.87
CA LEU A 154 -6.28 -4.09 2.10
C LEU A 154 -5.96 -5.59 2.04
N ASN A 155 -5.81 -6.14 0.83
CA ASN A 155 -5.53 -7.57 0.63
C ASN A 155 -4.09 -7.82 0.14
N TRP A 156 -3.21 -6.81 0.14
CA TRP A 156 -1.85 -6.95 -0.39
C TRP A 156 -1.05 -8.09 0.26
N GLY A 157 -1.12 -8.23 1.59
CA GLY A 157 -0.47 -9.33 2.31
C GLY A 157 -0.98 -10.72 1.89
N ARG A 158 -2.30 -10.87 1.79
CA ARG A 158 -2.96 -12.10 1.35
C ARG A 158 -2.62 -12.46 -0.09
N ILE A 159 -2.63 -11.46 -0.98
CA ILE A 159 -2.22 -11.61 -2.38
C ILE A 159 -0.75 -12.06 -2.45
N SER A 160 0.11 -11.45 -1.64
CA SER A 160 1.54 -11.76 -1.59
C SER A 160 1.83 -13.17 -1.11
N ASN A 161 0.96 -13.74 -0.27
CA ASN A 161 1.07 -15.12 0.20
C ASN A 161 0.54 -16.16 -0.81
N VAL A 162 -0.40 -15.77 -1.68
CA VAL A 162 -1.08 -16.68 -2.62
C VAL A 162 -0.38 -16.73 -3.98
N LEU A 163 0.02 -15.58 -4.53
CA LEU A 163 0.58 -15.49 -5.88
C LEU A 163 1.88 -16.28 -6.10
N PRO A 164 2.80 -16.42 -5.11
CA PRO A 164 3.98 -17.28 -5.25
C PRO A 164 3.65 -18.75 -5.53
N GLU A 165 2.46 -19.21 -5.20
CA GLU A 165 2.00 -20.59 -5.40
C GLU A 165 1.29 -20.81 -6.74
N TYR A 166 1.13 -19.78 -7.57
CA TYR A 166 0.54 -19.90 -8.90
C TYR A 166 1.42 -20.76 -9.83
N ARG A 167 0.83 -21.76 -10.49
CA ARG A 167 1.51 -22.70 -11.40
C ARG A 167 0.79 -22.85 -12.75
N GLY A 168 -0.03 -21.87 -13.14
CA GLY A 168 -0.78 -21.88 -14.39
C GLY A 168 -2.25 -22.29 -14.24
N GLU A 169 -2.81 -22.17 -13.03
CA GLU A 169 -4.26 -22.27 -12.80
C GLU A 169 -5.05 -21.28 -13.68
N ASP A 170 -6.32 -21.59 -13.95
CA ASP A 170 -7.19 -20.75 -14.79
C ASP A 170 -7.46 -19.39 -14.13
N GLY A 171 -7.48 -19.35 -12.80
CA GLY A 171 -7.69 -18.13 -12.05
C GLY A 171 -7.23 -18.22 -10.60
N VAL A 172 -7.27 -17.08 -9.92
CA VAL A 172 -6.87 -16.92 -8.52
C VAL A 172 -7.98 -16.18 -7.75
N ARG A 173 -8.29 -16.65 -6.54
CA ARG A 173 -9.31 -16.08 -5.66
C ARG A 173 -8.75 -15.81 -4.26
N VAL A 174 -8.80 -14.54 -3.84
CA VAL A 174 -8.32 -14.07 -2.53
C VAL A 174 -9.39 -13.16 -1.91
N GLY A 175 -10.17 -13.70 -0.98
CA GLY A 175 -11.33 -13.01 -0.41
C GLY A 175 -12.31 -12.55 -1.48
N ARG A 176 -12.46 -11.23 -1.61
CA ARG A 176 -13.33 -10.57 -2.60
C ARG A 176 -12.67 -10.42 -3.98
N ILE A 177 -11.35 -10.62 -4.08
CA ILE A 177 -10.58 -10.39 -5.29
C ILE A 177 -10.55 -11.65 -6.14
N SER A 178 -10.77 -11.47 -7.44
CA SER A 178 -10.71 -12.54 -8.44
C SER A 178 -9.86 -12.12 -9.63
N PHE A 179 -8.86 -12.93 -9.95
CA PHE A 179 -8.11 -12.84 -11.20
C PHE A 179 -8.51 -14.01 -12.09
N ASN A 180 -9.12 -13.73 -13.24
CA ASN A 180 -9.67 -14.76 -14.12
C ASN A 180 -8.67 -15.32 -15.15
N ASN A 181 -7.43 -14.82 -15.14
CA ASN A 181 -6.31 -15.28 -15.95
C ASN A 181 -5.02 -14.55 -15.52
N ILE A 182 -3.88 -14.99 -16.05
CA ILE A 182 -2.56 -14.38 -15.80
C ILE A 182 -2.49 -12.90 -16.22
N SER A 183 -3.17 -12.52 -17.31
CA SER A 183 -3.21 -11.13 -17.77
C SER A 183 -3.94 -10.22 -16.78
N ALA A 184 -4.97 -10.72 -16.08
CA ALA A 184 -5.64 -9.98 -15.01
C ALA A 184 -4.72 -9.80 -13.79
N ILE A 185 -3.94 -10.83 -13.42
CA ILE A 185 -2.95 -10.72 -12.33
C ILE A 185 -1.95 -9.63 -12.68
N LEU A 186 -1.31 -9.71 -13.85
CA LEU A 186 -0.33 -8.73 -14.30
C LEU A 186 -0.97 -7.36 -14.57
N GLY A 187 -2.21 -7.30 -15.01
CA GLY A 187 -2.95 -6.04 -15.17
C GLY A 187 -3.17 -5.30 -13.85
N THR A 188 -3.14 -6.01 -12.72
CA THR A 188 -3.50 -5.44 -11.42
C THR A 188 -2.33 -5.35 -10.44
N VAL A 189 -1.50 -6.38 -10.33
CA VAL A 189 -0.42 -6.49 -9.33
C VAL A 189 0.94 -6.35 -10.01
N ALA A 190 1.83 -5.57 -9.40
CA ALA A 190 3.20 -5.35 -9.88
C ALA A 190 4.25 -5.89 -8.90
N VAL A 191 4.09 -5.60 -7.60
CA VAL A 191 5.05 -5.99 -6.55
C VAL A 191 4.29 -6.64 -5.38
N ILE A 192 4.84 -7.74 -4.88
CA ILE A 192 4.34 -8.47 -3.71
C ILE A 192 5.41 -8.51 -2.61
N LEU A 193 4.99 -8.73 -1.37
CA LEU A 193 5.88 -9.04 -0.26
C LEU A 193 6.62 -10.35 -0.52
N ASN A 194 7.80 -10.48 0.08
CA ASN A 194 8.44 -11.79 0.21
C ASN A 194 7.92 -12.50 1.45
N CYS A 195 6.99 -13.44 1.26
CA CYS A 195 6.39 -14.24 2.33
C CYS A 195 7.07 -15.59 2.55
N HIS A 196 8.10 -15.94 1.76
CA HIS A 196 8.80 -17.22 1.88
C HIS A 196 10.06 -17.06 2.73
N HIS A 197 9.95 -17.42 4.00
CA HIS A 197 11.09 -17.41 4.93
C HIS A 197 12.05 -18.60 4.78
N GLN A 198 11.68 -19.62 4.01
CA GLN A 198 12.51 -20.78 3.75
C GLN A 198 12.61 -21.04 2.25
N GLY A 199 13.74 -20.69 1.62
CA GLY A 199 14.03 -21.27 0.30
C GLY A 199 14.99 -20.54 -0.64
N ALA A 200 15.25 -19.25 -0.49
CA ALA A 200 16.19 -18.56 -1.40
C ALA A 200 17.62 -18.56 -0.83
N ARG A 201 18.39 -19.62 -1.09
CA ARG A 201 19.85 -19.68 -0.78
C ARG A 201 20.70 -18.63 -1.53
N SER A 202 20.11 -17.74 -2.34
CA SER A 202 20.87 -16.83 -3.22
C SER A 202 20.64 -15.33 -3.01
N VAL A 203 19.80 -14.90 -2.07
CA VAL A 203 19.64 -13.46 -1.79
C VAL A 203 19.77 -13.26 -0.29
N ARG A 204 20.80 -12.50 0.12
CA ARG A 204 21.12 -12.17 1.51
C ARG A 204 19.84 -12.07 2.34
N ALA A 205 19.67 -12.99 3.29
CA ALA A 205 18.60 -12.95 4.27
C ALA A 205 18.79 -11.67 5.09
N VAL A 206 18.02 -10.63 4.75
CA VAL A 206 17.99 -9.39 5.52
C VAL A 206 16.76 -9.47 6.43
N ASN A 207 17.04 -9.87 7.67
CA ASN A 207 16.20 -9.92 8.86
C ASN A 207 15.09 -11.00 8.92
N GLU A 208 15.12 -11.72 10.05
CA GLU A 208 14.51 -13.02 10.34
C GLU A 208 13.03 -12.98 10.77
N GLU A 209 12.34 -11.84 10.71
CA GLU A 209 10.94 -11.74 11.12
C GLU A 209 10.02 -11.85 9.90
N SER A 210 9.07 -12.80 9.92
CA SER A 210 8.06 -12.88 8.84
C SER A 210 7.32 -11.57 8.81
N GLN A 211 7.18 -10.98 7.62
CA GLN A 211 6.37 -9.77 7.48
C GLN A 211 4.97 -10.05 8.06
N PRO A 212 4.50 -9.29 9.07
CA PRO A 212 3.29 -9.62 9.80
C PRO A 212 2.05 -9.68 8.90
N GLU A 213 2.09 -9.02 7.73
CA GLU A 213 1.02 -9.01 6.75
C GLU A 213 0.91 -10.30 5.92
N CYS A 214 1.96 -11.13 5.89
CA CYS A 214 2.02 -12.31 5.02
C CYS A 214 1.10 -13.45 5.47
N GLN A 215 0.78 -13.56 6.76
CA GLN A 215 0.07 -14.71 7.29
C GLN A 215 -1.06 -14.26 8.22
N ILE A 216 -2.31 -14.58 7.86
CA ILE A 216 -3.47 -14.38 8.74
C ILE A 216 -3.52 -15.48 9.79
N THR A 217 -3.54 -16.74 9.35
CA THR A 217 -3.60 -17.95 10.18
C THR A 217 -3.34 -19.18 9.31
N GLY A 218 -2.84 -20.25 9.92
CA GLY A 218 -2.51 -21.52 9.27
C GLY A 218 -1.25 -21.46 8.42
N ASP A 219 -0.65 -22.62 8.15
CA ASP A 219 0.60 -22.80 7.39
C ASP A 219 0.39 -23.05 5.89
N ARG A 220 -0.85 -23.38 5.49
CA ARG A 220 -1.21 -23.64 4.09
C ARG A 220 -1.76 -22.38 3.42
N PRO A 221 -1.02 -21.72 2.51
CA PRO A 221 -1.48 -20.48 1.87
C PRO A 221 -2.63 -20.71 0.88
N VAL A 222 -2.59 -21.83 0.14
CA VAL A 222 -3.50 -22.08 -0.99
C VAL A 222 -4.12 -23.48 -1.04
N ILE A 223 -5.30 -23.55 -1.66
CA ILE A 223 -6.00 -24.77 -2.05
C ILE A 223 -6.44 -24.63 -3.52
N LYS A 224 -6.09 -25.62 -4.35
CA LYS A 224 -6.57 -25.70 -5.74
C LYS A 224 -7.95 -26.36 -5.77
N ILE A 225 -8.95 -25.69 -6.35
CA ILE A 225 -10.33 -26.19 -6.48
C ILE A 225 -10.77 -25.95 -7.92
N ASN A 226 -11.10 -27.02 -8.67
CA ASN A 226 -11.55 -26.96 -10.07
C ASN A 226 -10.68 -26.04 -10.95
N ASN A 227 -9.37 -26.30 -10.92
CA ASN A 227 -8.35 -25.51 -11.62
C ASN A 227 -8.28 -24.01 -11.28
N THR A 228 -8.93 -23.56 -10.22
CA THR A 228 -8.79 -22.22 -9.64
C THR A 228 -7.96 -22.29 -8.36
N LEU A 229 -7.00 -21.37 -8.19
CA LEU A 229 -6.21 -21.24 -6.98
C LEU A 229 -6.97 -20.39 -5.96
N TRP A 230 -7.36 -20.98 -4.84
CA TRP A 230 -8.03 -20.27 -3.74
C TRP A 230 -7.07 -20.05 -2.59
N GLU A 231 -7.14 -18.88 -1.97
CA GLU A 231 -6.60 -18.70 -0.62
C GLU A 231 -7.31 -19.64 0.35
N SER A 232 -6.55 -20.41 1.13
CA SER A 232 -7.09 -21.42 2.05
C SER A 232 -8.11 -20.85 3.04
N ASN A 233 -7.83 -19.66 3.60
CA ASN A 233 -8.71 -19.02 4.58
C ASN A 233 -10.03 -18.57 3.96
N THR A 234 -10.02 -18.10 2.70
CA THR A 234 -11.25 -17.82 1.94
C THR A 234 -12.07 -19.09 1.74
N ALA A 235 -11.43 -20.20 1.32
CA ALA A 235 -12.11 -21.48 1.14
C ALA A 235 -12.72 -22.00 2.46
N ALA A 236 -11.93 -22.01 3.53
CA ALA A 236 -12.36 -22.46 4.85
C ALA A 236 -13.54 -21.63 5.38
N ALA A 237 -13.55 -20.32 5.16
CA ALA A 237 -14.59 -19.41 5.66
C ALA A 237 -15.98 -19.62 5.04
N PHE A 238 -16.10 -20.26 3.86
CA PHE A 238 -17.40 -20.65 3.31
C PHE A 238 -17.70 -22.14 3.44
N LEU A 239 -16.69 -22.98 3.71
CA LEU A 239 -16.86 -24.42 3.94
C LEU A 239 -17.15 -24.77 5.41
N ASN A 240 -16.88 -23.87 6.36
CA ASN A 240 -17.12 -24.07 7.80
C ASN A 240 -18.61 -23.99 8.22
N ARG A 241 -19.53 -24.29 7.31
CA ARG A 241 -20.98 -24.22 7.57
C ARG A 241 -21.44 -25.53 8.21
N LYS A 242 -22.10 -25.44 9.37
CA LYS A 242 -22.85 -26.57 9.92
C LYS A 242 -23.98 -26.96 8.96
N SER A 243 -24.40 -28.23 9.01
CA SER A 243 -25.52 -28.71 8.18
C SER A 243 -26.71 -27.75 8.28
N GLN A 244 -27.24 -27.34 7.12
CA GLN A 244 -28.34 -26.38 7.06
C GLN A 244 -29.57 -26.87 7.85
N PHE A 245 -29.75 -28.19 7.92
CA PHE A 245 -30.81 -28.84 8.69
C PHE A 245 -30.74 -28.51 10.19
N LEU A 246 -29.54 -28.33 10.75
CA LEU A 246 -29.34 -27.98 12.16
C LEU A 246 -29.78 -26.54 12.51
N TYR A 247 -30.03 -25.70 11.50
CA TYR A 247 -30.64 -24.38 11.72
C TYR A 247 -32.17 -24.47 11.79
N THR A 248 -32.78 -25.51 11.20
CA THR A 248 -34.23 -25.71 11.20
C THR A 248 -34.73 -26.63 12.32
N THR A 249 -33.82 -27.30 13.02
CA THR A 249 -34.15 -28.24 14.12
C THR A 249 -33.58 -27.84 15.48
N GLY A 250 -33.05 -26.61 15.60
CA GLY A 250 -32.63 -26.05 16.88
C GLY A 250 -33.82 -25.53 17.71
N LYS A 251 -33.68 -25.52 19.03
CA LYS A 251 -34.59 -24.78 19.93
C LYS A 251 -34.56 -23.29 19.64
#